data_AF-A0A497NF24-F1
#
_entry.id   AF-A0A497NF24-F1
#
_cell.length_a   1.000
_cell.length_b   1.000
_cell.length_c   1.000
_cell.angle_alpha   90.00
_cell.angle_beta   90.00
_cell.angle_gamma   90.00
#
_symmetry.space_group_name_H-M   'P 1'
#
loop_
_entity.id
_entity.type
_entity.pdbx_description
1 polymer ?
#
loop_
_entity_poly.entity_id
_entity_poly.type
_entity_poly.pdbx_seq_one_letter_code
_entity_poly.pdbx_strand_id
1 'polypeptide(L)'
;MCMGELALKLPRGLRDWPPREMAKRAYVEQAIRRMMALYGYEEVCTPIFERFELFALRSGEEIRSRMFVFRTDEGEMALRPELTAPVARMIASGKLDISKRPLRLFYIGPCYRYDEPQAGRYREFWQAGVELIGSAEPEADAEVIRLATRVLEELGLKGWVLRVGDMSVVRAFLAEAGVPEEVRNRIVGPLDAISSSASKLSLYREKLARGEHLAPEELADLVRRCDEVRLWKEEELARLDAGESPLPRSYESLLEPDPRVYRLRELHASSAFQELCDLIDQAVRELLLMASSGGPTTASHTSAMGSGWPTSCRLRWRTSSSGLWRWLVQGSKPSRPLGTCLALLGPWGRPYRASRPCWTP
;
A
#
# COMPACT_ATOMS: atom_id res chain seq x y z
N MET A 1 -6.52 -47.58 13.23
CA MET A 1 -6.21 -46.13 13.12
C MET A 1 -7.44 -45.46 12.55
N CYS A 2 -8.15 -44.66 13.35
CA CYS A 2 -9.20 -43.79 12.81
C CYS A 2 -8.52 -42.80 11.85
N MET A 3 -8.85 -42.87 10.56
CA MET A 3 -8.57 -41.78 9.64
C MET A 3 -9.44 -40.61 10.10
N GLY A 4 -8.85 -39.73 10.93
CA GLY A 4 -9.49 -38.50 11.34
C GLY A 4 -9.97 -37.75 10.11
N GLU A 5 -11.20 -37.25 10.19
CA GLU A 5 -11.88 -36.45 9.19
C GLU A 5 -10.87 -35.49 8.54
N LEU A 6 -10.53 -35.75 7.27
CA LEU A 6 -9.57 -34.92 6.54
C LEU A 6 -10.15 -33.50 6.55
N ALA A 7 -9.47 -32.56 7.21
CA ALA A 7 -9.94 -31.19 7.30
C ALA A 7 -9.90 -30.57 5.88
N LEU A 8 -11.02 -30.64 5.15
CA LEU A 8 -11.23 -30.06 3.82
C LEU A 8 -11.27 -28.51 3.83
N LYS A 9 -10.80 -27.89 4.91
CA LYS A 9 -10.84 -26.45 5.10
C LYS A 9 -9.50 -25.85 4.67
N LEU A 10 -9.56 -24.90 3.73
CA LEU A 10 -8.38 -24.15 3.31
C LEU A 10 -7.72 -23.45 4.50
N PRO A 11 -6.37 -23.41 4.54
CA PRO A 11 -5.64 -22.54 5.44
C PRO A 11 -6.09 -21.07 5.32
N ARG A 12 -6.06 -20.35 6.44
CA ARG A 12 -6.44 -18.93 6.45
C ARG A 12 -5.60 -18.14 5.45
N GLY A 13 -6.23 -17.24 4.70
CA GLY A 13 -5.57 -16.35 3.74
C GLY A 13 -5.25 -16.98 2.38
N LEU A 14 -5.67 -18.22 2.12
CA LEU A 14 -5.64 -18.86 0.80
C LEU A 14 -7.04 -18.90 0.17
N ARG A 15 -7.12 -19.10 -1.14
CA ARG A 15 -8.39 -19.21 -1.86
C ARG A 15 -8.28 -20.12 -3.08
N ASP A 16 -9.36 -20.82 -3.36
CA ASP A 16 -9.55 -21.51 -4.63
C ASP A 16 -10.16 -20.57 -5.67
N TRP A 17 -9.87 -20.87 -6.94
CA TRP A 17 -10.46 -20.16 -8.07
C TRP A 17 -11.34 -21.12 -8.88
N PRO A 18 -12.67 -21.10 -8.70
CA PRO A 18 -13.56 -21.94 -9.49
C PRO A 18 -13.57 -21.46 -10.96
N PRO A 19 -14.04 -22.31 -11.91
CA PRO A 19 -13.95 -22.02 -13.35
C PRO A 19 -14.43 -20.62 -13.76
N ARG A 20 -15.52 -20.14 -13.17
CA ARG A 20 -16.07 -18.80 -13.46
C ARG A 20 -15.14 -17.67 -13.02
N GLU A 21 -14.47 -17.80 -11.88
CA GLU A 21 -13.54 -16.78 -11.40
C GLU A 21 -12.21 -16.87 -12.15
N MET A 22 -11.77 -18.08 -12.52
CA MET A 22 -10.61 -18.25 -13.42
C MET A 22 -10.83 -17.64 -14.79
N ALA A 23 -12.04 -17.73 -15.36
CA ALA A 23 -12.34 -17.09 -16.64
C ALA A 23 -12.19 -15.55 -16.57
N LYS A 24 -12.65 -14.92 -15.48
CA LYS A 24 -12.45 -13.47 -15.26
C LYS A 24 -10.98 -13.12 -15.10
N ARG A 25 -10.25 -13.93 -14.34
CA ARG A 25 -8.82 -13.74 -14.13
C ARG A 25 -8.04 -13.84 -15.45
N ALA A 26 -8.32 -14.86 -16.25
CA ALA A 26 -7.71 -15.04 -17.56
C ALA A 26 -8.00 -13.85 -18.49
N TYR A 27 -9.23 -13.33 -18.49
CA TYR A 27 -9.57 -12.11 -19.25
C TYR A 27 -8.69 -10.92 -18.87
N VAL A 28 -8.49 -10.70 -17.56
CA VAL A 28 -7.66 -9.61 -17.04
C VAL A 28 -6.19 -9.80 -17.41
N GLU A 29 -5.65 -11.00 -17.20
CA GLU A 29 -4.26 -11.31 -17.53
C GLU A 29 -3.98 -11.13 -19.03
N GLN A 30 -4.93 -11.53 -19.88
CA GLN A 30 -4.81 -11.33 -21.33
C GLN A 30 -4.86 -9.84 -21.70
N ALA A 31 -5.74 -9.05 -21.10
CA ALA A 31 -5.78 -7.60 -21.31
C ALA A 31 -4.46 -6.92 -20.93
N ILE A 32 -3.90 -7.30 -19.77
CA ILE A 32 -2.59 -6.82 -19.33
C ILE A 32 -1.51 -7.22 -20.34
N ARG A 33 -1.39 -8.51 -20.70
CA ARG A 33 -0.39 -8.99 -21.67
C ARG A 33 -0.47 -8.28 -23.01
N ARG A 34 -1.68 -8.07 -23.54
CA ARG A 34 -1.90 -7.31 -24.78
C ARG A 34 -1.33 -5.89 -24.66
N MET A 35 -1.64 -5.20 -23.57
CA MET A 35 -1.15 -3.83 -23.36
C MET A 35 0.36 -3.75 -23.19
N MET A 36 0.97 -4.68 -22.43
CA MET A 36 2.43 -4.75 -22.28
C MET A 36 3.11 -4.98 -23.64
N ALA A 37 2.61 -5.91 -24.44
CA ALA A 37 3.14 -6.22 -25.76
C ALA A 37 3.03 -5.04 -26.74
N LEU A 38 1.92 -4.29 -26.71
CA LEU A 38 1.76 -3.08 -27.54
C LEU A 38 2.77 -1.98 -27.22
N TYR A 39 3.29 -1.95 -25.97
CA TYR A 39 4.34 -1.03 -25.54
C TYR A 39 5.75 -1.59 -25.74
N GLY A 40 5.89 -2.79 -26.33
CA GLY A 40 7.18 -3.43 -26.56
C GLY A 40 7.82 -4.01 -25.30
N TYR A 41 7.03 -4.27 -24.24
CA TYR A 41 7.53 -4.98 -23.07
C TYR A 41 7.54 -6.49 -23.32
N GLU A 42 8.65 -7.12 -22.98
CA GLU A 42 8.87 -8.56 -23.11
C GLU A 42 8.59 -9.28 -21.80
N GLU A 43 7.92 -10.42 -21.86
CA GLU A 43 7.56 -11.15 -20.66
C GLU A 43 8.74 -11.92 -20.08
N VAL A 44 8.91 -11.83 -18.76
CA VAL A 44 9.85 -12.64 -18.01
C VAL A 44 9.16 -13.42 -16.89
N CYS A 45 9.73 -14.57 -16.56
CA CYS A 45 9.28 -15.41 -15.46
C CYS A 45 10.47 -15.76 -14.56
N THR A 46 10.23 -15.72 -13.25
CA THR A 46 11.24 -16.06 -12.22
C THR A 46 10.70 -17.19 -11.33
N PRO A 47 11.57 -17.92 -10.61
CA PRO A 47 11.15 -18.92 -9.64
C PRO A 47 10.22 -18.34 -8.56
N ILE A 48 9.38 -19.20 -7.97
CA ILE A 48 8.43 -18.81 -6.92
C ILE A 48 9.13 -18.52 -5.59
N PHE A 49 10.20 -19.25 -5.29
CA PHE A 49 11.02 -19.05 -4.09
C PHE A 49 12.47 -18.79 -4.48
N GLU A 50 13.14 -18.01 -3.65
CA GLU A 50 14.53 -17.57 -3.82
C GLU A 50 15.22 -17.57 -2.46
N ARG A 51 16.55 -17.41 -2.44
CA ARG A 51 17.30 -17.22 -1.18
C ARG A 51 16.70 -16.04 -0.42
N PHE A 52 16.45 -16.23 0.87
CA PHE A 52 15.88 -15.16 1.72
C PHE A 52 16.71 -13.87 1.64
N GLU A 53 18.03 -14.02 1.56
CA GLU A 53 19.01 -12.95 1.43
C GLU A 53 18.67 -11.96 0.31
N LEU A 54 18.13 -12.43 -0.82
CA LEU A 54 17.74 -11.58 -1.95
C LEU A 54 16.75 -10.49 -1.54
N PHE A 55 15.80 -10.82 -0.67
CA PHE A 55 14.75 -9.91 -0.21
C PHE A 55 15.22 -9.07 0.98
N ALA A 56 16.08 -9.63 1.84
CA ALA A 56 16.68 -8.92 2.97
C ALA A 56 17.58 -7.76 2.52
N LEU A 57 18.21 -7.84 1.34
CA LEU A 57 19.09 -6.77 0.79
C LEU A 57 18.42 -5.38 0.75
N ARG A 58 17.12 -5.32 0.49
CA ARG A 58 16.39 -4.04 0.34
C ARG A 58 15.65 -3.63 1.59
N SER A 59 15.12 -4.60 2.33
CA SER A 59 14.17 -4.36 3.42
C SER A 59 14.72 -4.67 4.81
N GLY A 60 15.97 -5.14 4.90
CA GLY A 60 16.58 -5.59 6.15
C GLY A 60 15.93 -6.86 6.69
N GLU A 61 16.36 -7.26 7.88
CA GLU A 61 15.92 -8.52 8.50
C GLU A 61 14.47 -8.49 8.99
N GLU A 62 13.94 -7.30 9.29
CA GLU A 62 12.59 -7.09 9.82
C GLU A 62 11.48 -7.64 8.90
N ILE A 63 11.75 -7.71 7.58
CA ILE A 63 10.82 -8.26 6.59
C ILE A 63 10.58 -9.77 6.79
N ARG A 64 11.48 -10.49 7.46
CA ARG A 64 11.34 -11.93 7.74
C ARG A 64 10.01 -12.25 8.39
N SER A 65 9.60 -11.45 9.36
CA SER A 65 8.33 -11.60 10.07
C SER A 65 7.10 -11.51 9.15
N ARG A 66 7.28 -10.95 7.95
CA ARG A 66 6.24 -10.74 6.94
C ARG A 66 6.37 -11.67 5.72
N MET A 67 7.23 -12.68 5.78
CA MET A 67 7.54 -13.58 4.68
C MET A 67 7.39 -15.05 5.07
N PHE A 68 7.08 -15.89 4.09
CA PHE A 68 7.16 -17.35 4.26
C PHE A 68 8.60 -17.79 4.04
N VAL A 69 9.35 -17.90 5.13
CA VAL A 69 10.73 -18.37 5.13
C VAL A 69 10.77 -19.83 5.58
N PHE A 70 11.54 -20.65 4.86
CA PHE A 70 11.72 -22.07 5.15
C PHE A 70 13.17 -22.48 4.88
N ARG A 71 13.60 -23.57 5.51
CA ARG A 71 14.96 -24.06 5.40
C ARG A 71 15.03 -25.23 4.43
N THR A 72 16.05 -25.22 3.58
CA THR A 72 16.39 -26.28 2.63
C THR A 72 17.84 -26.70 2.84
N ASP A 73 18.29 -27.76 2.17
CA ASP A 73 19.70 -28.17 2.18
C ASP A 73 20.63 -27.10 1.56
N GLU A 74 20.08 -26.21 0.71
CA GLU A 74 20.81 -25.11 0.07
C GLU A 74 20.84 -23.82 0.93
N GLY A 75 20.18 -23.83 2.09
CA GLY A 75 20.07 -22.70 3.01
C GLY A 75 18.63 -22.20 3.21
N GLU A 76 18.51 -20.98 3.72
CA GLU A 76 17.21 -20.34 3.93
C GLU A 76 16.63 -19.80 2.62
N MET A 77 15.42 -20.25 2.30
CA MET A 77 14.65 -19.84 1.14
C MET A 77 13.38 -19.11 1.60
N ALA A 78 12.85 -18.25 0.74
CA ALA A 78 11.60 -17.57 0.97
C ALA A 78 10.71 -17.61 -0.27
N LEU A 79 9.41 -17.81 -0.07
CA LEU A 79 8.44 -17.50 -1.13
C LEU A 79 8.52 -16.00 -1.46
N ARG A 80 8.57 -15.67 -2.74
CA ARG A 80 8.75 -14.26 -3.17
C ARG A 80 7.56 -13.39 -2.72
N PRO A 81 7.79 -12.27 -2.02
CA PRO A 81 6.73 -11.32 -1.67
C PRO A 81 6.41 -10.34 -2.81
N GLU A 82 7.29 -10.27 -3.81
CA GLU A 82 7.21 -9.39 -4.96
C GLU A 82 8.08 -9.95 -6.11
N LEU A 83 8.05 -9.33 -7.29
CA LEU A 83 8.69 -9.83 -8.52
C LEU A 83 9.87 -8.98 -9.01
N THR A 84 10.02 -7.75 -8.53
CA THR A 84 11.12 -6.83 -8.87
C THR A 84 12.48 -7.37 -8.42
N ALA A 85 12.66 -7.85 -7.16
CA ALA A 85 13.98 -8.35 -6.74
C ALA A 85 14.43 -9.60 -7.52
N PRO A 86 13.57 -10.59 -7.79
CA PRO A 86 13.91 -11.70 -8.69
C PRO A 86 14.27 -11.26 -10.11
N VAL A 87 13.60 -10.24 -10.66
CA VAL A 87 13.93 -9.67 -11.98
C VAL A 87 15.29 -8.96 -11.96
N ALA A 88 15.54 -8.17 -10.92
CA ALA A 88 16.84 -7.53 -10.73
C ALA A 88 17.97 -8.58 -10.61
N ARG A 89 17.74 -9.68 -9.88
CA ARG A 89 18.68 -10.81 -9.79
C ARG A 89 18.91 -11.46 -11.15
N MET A 90 17.85 -11.71 -11.93
CA MET A 90 17.96 -12.29 -13.27
C MET A 90 18.86 -11.44 -14.18
N ILE A 91 18.70 -10.11 -14.14
CA ILE A 91 19.54 -9.16 -14.87
C ILE A 91 20.97 -9.21 -14.36
N ALA A 92 21.17 -9.11 -13.04
CA ALA A 92 22.50 -9.16 -12.42
C ALA A 92 23.24 -10.48 -12.70
N SER A 93 22.52 -11.59 -12.85
CA SER A 93 23.08 -12.89 -13.21
C SER A 93 23.41 -13.06 -14.70
N GLY A 94 23.25 -12.00 -15.51
CA GLY A 94 23.62 -12.01 -16.93
C GLY A 94 22.68 -12.79 -17.83
N LYS A 95 21.46 -13.10 -17.37
CA LYS A 95 20.45 -13.81 -18.19
C LYS A 95 19.81 -12.96 -19.26
N LEU A 96 19.96 -11.63 -19.16
CA LEU A 96 19.45 -10.66 -20.12
C LEU A 96 20.60 -9.83 -20.66
N ASP A 97 20.55 -9.56 -21.96
CA ASP A 97 21.54 -8.73 -22.65
C ASP A 97 21.31 -7.25 -22.33
N ILE A 98 22.05 -6.74 -21.35
CA ILE A 98 21.98 -5.36 -20.89
C ILE A 98 22.52 -4.33 -21.89
N SER A 99 23.11 -4.76 -23.01
CA SER A 99 23.55 -3.83 -24.07
C SER A 99 22.37 -3.20 -24.82
N LYS A 100 21.20 -3.84 -24.79
CA LYS A 100 19.98 -3.41 -25.49
C LYS A 100 19.11 -2.43 -24.69
N ARG A 101 19.72 -1.58 -23.86
CA ARG A 101 18.96 -0.62 -23.04
C ARG A 101 18.25 0.44 -23.93
N PRO A 102 17.08 0.94 -23.50
CA PRO A 102 16.35 0.55 -22.30
C PRO A 102 15.66 -0.81 -22.44
N LEU A 103 15.81 -1.66 -21.42
CA LEU A 103 15.09 -2.93 -21.32
C LEU A 103 13.67 -2.66 -20.86
N ARG A 104 12.70 -3.29 -21.51
CA ARG A 104 11.27 -3.23 -21.17
C ARG A 104 10.81 -4.63 -20.83
N LEU A 105 10.71 -4.93 -19.55
CA LEU A 105 10.35 -6.26 -19.07
C LEU A 105 9.01 -6.20 -18.33
N PHE A 106 8.16 -7.20 -18.49
CA PHE A 106 6.96 -7.34 -17.67
C PHE A 106 6.84 -8.73 -17.09
N TYR A 107 6.08 -8.84 -16.01
CA TYR A 107 5.79 -10.11 -15.37
C TYR A 107 4.34 -10.14 -14.90
N ILE A 108 3.79 -11.35 -14.82
CA ILE A 108 2.52 -11.65 -14.17
C ILE A 108 2.71 -12.94 -13.38
N GLY A 109 2.52 -12.90 -12.07
CA GLY A 109 2.73 -14.10 -11.26
C GLY A 109 2.21 -14.03 -9.83
N PRO A 110 2.17 -15.17 -9.13
CA PRO A 110 1.81 -15.21 -7.72
C PRO A 110 2.97 -14.70 -6.86
N CYS A 111 2.59 -14.03 -5.76
CA CYS A 111 3.43 -13.49 -4.70
C CYS A 111 2.83 -13.86 -3.34
N TYR A 112 3.68 -13.90 -2.31
CA TYR A 112 3.31 -14.44 -1.00
C TYR A 112 3.75 -13.54 0.14
N ARG A 113 2.87 -13.30 1.10
CA ARG A 113 3.21 -12.56 2.32
C ARG A 113 2.67 -13.25 3.54
N TYR A 114 3.46 -13.23 4.61
CA TYR A 114 3.04 -13.68 5.93
C TYR A 114 2.43 -12.48 6.64
N ASP A 115 1.10 -12.42 6.66
CA ASP A 115 0.36 -11.33 7.27
C ASP A 115 -0.91 -11.89 7.94
N GLU A 116 -1.49 -11.11 8.84
CA GLU A 116 -2.84 -11.39 9.30
C GLU A 116 -3.80 -11.24 8.11
N PRO A 117 -4.57 -12.29 7.76
CA PRO A 117 -5.48 -12.21 6.63
C PRO A 117 -6.54 -11.13 6.86
N GLN A 118 -6.46 -10.04 6.09
CA GLN A 118 -7.48 -8.99 6.07
C GLN A 118 -8.39 -9.19 4.85
N ALA A 119 -9.55 -8.54 4.85
CA ALA A 119 -10.46 -8.63 3.72
C ALA A 119 -9.78 -8.12 2.42
N GLY A 120 -9.76 -8.96 1.37
CA GLY A 120 -9.03 -8.67 0.12
C GLY A 120 -7.50 -8.76 0.21
N ARG A 121 -6.95 -9.10 1.38
CA ARG A 121 -5.51 -9.20 1.68
C ARG A 121 -5.16 -10.67 1.96
N TYR A 122 -5.02 -11.42 0.88
CA TYR A 122 -4.63 -12.83 0.93
C TYR A 122 -3.12 -13.00 1.17
N ARG A 123 -2.75 -14.19 1.68
CA ARG A 123 -1.37 -14.63 1.85
C ARG A 123 -0.73 -15.03 0.53
N GLU A 124 -1.54 -15.47 -0.43
CA GLU A 124 -1.19 -15.61 -1.84
C GLU A 124 -1.98 -14.58 -2.67
N PHE A 125 -1.29 -13.79 -3.48
CA PHE A 125 -1.90 -12.80 -4.35
C PHE A 125 -1.16 -12.74 -5.70
N TRP A 126 -1.78 -12.13 -6.69
CA TRP A 126 -1.19 -11.99 -8.03
C TRP A 126 -0.73 -10.57 -8.25
N GLN A 127 0.46 -10.43 -8.81
CA GLN A 127 1.06 -9.17 -9.18
C GLN A 127 1.35 -9.17 -10.67
N ALA A 128 0.95 -8.09 -11.33
CA ALA A 128 1.44 -7.73 -12.65
C ALA A 128 2.29 -6.47 -12.51
N GLY A 129 3.40 -6.41 -13.22
CA GLY A 129 4.30 -5.26 -13.13
C GLY A 129 5.21 -5.15 -14.33
N VAL A 130 5.83 -3.99 -14.43
CA VAL A 130 6.80 -3.67 -15.48
C VAL A 130 8.07 -3.11 -14.87
N GLU A 131 9.18 -3.36 -15.54
CA GLU A 131 10.50 -2.85 -15.23
C GLU A 131 11.04 -2.19 -16.50
N LEU A 132 11.20 -0.87 -16.48
CA LEU A 132 11.89 -0.11 -17.52
C LEU A 132 13.28 0.24 -17.01
N ILE A 133 14.31 -0.36 -17.60
CA ILE A 133 15.67 -0.33 -17.05
C ILE A 133 16.65 0.26 -18.07
N GLY A 134 17.40 1.27 -17.65
CA GLY A 134 18.47 1.86 -18.45
C GLY A 134 18.12 3.19 -19.12
N SER A 135 17.02 3.83 -18.71
CA SER A 135 16.73 5.24 -19.01
C SER A 135 16.75 6.05 -17.71
N ALA A 136 17.33 7.26 -17.75
CA ALA A 136 17.24 8.24 -16.67
C ALA A 136 16.30 9.41 -17.02
N GLU A 137 15.72 9.36 -18.23
CA GLU A 137 14.88 10.42 -18.76
C GLU A 137 13.44 10.33 -18.21
N PRO A 138 12.78 11.45 -17.88
CA PRO A 138 11.40 11.48 -17.36
C PRO A 138 10.37 10.76 -18.26
N GLU A 139 10.65 10.66 -19.55
CA GLU A 139 9.83 9.95 -20.54
C GLU A 139 9.65 8.48 -20.18
N ALA A 140 10.63 7.86 -19.50
CA ALA A 140 10.52 6.48 -19.03
C ALA A 140 9.45 6.34 -17.93
N ASP A 141 9.42 7.28 -16.97
CA ASP A 141 8.38 7.31 -15.93
C ASP A 141 7.00 7.59 -16.55
N ALA A 142 6.95 8.52 -17.51
CA ALA A 142 5.73 8.86 -18.24
C ALA A 142 5.19 7.66 -19.06
N GLU A 143 6.07 6.87 -19.69
CA GLU A 143 5.72 5.66 -20.42
C GLU A 143 5.07 4.62 -19.49
N VAL A 144 5.72 4.36 -18.35
CA VAL A 144 5.24 3.42 -17.33
C VAL A 144 3.89 3.86 -16.75
N ILE A 145 3.74 5.16 -16.44
CA ILE A 145 2.48 5.75 -15.98
C ILE A 145 1.39 5.66 -17.06
N ARG A 146 1.74 5.92 -18.33
CA ARG A 146 0.76 5.81 -19.41
C ARG A 146 0.32 4.36 -19.59
N LEU A 147 1.25 3.41 -19.61
CA LEU A 147 0.94 1.98 -19.72
C LEU A 147 -0.01 1.53 -18.61
N ALA A 148 0.26 1.96 -17.38
CA ALA A 148 -0.59 1.74 -16.20
C ALA A 148 -2.06 2.16 -16.45
N THR A 149 -2.25 3.39 -16.93
CA THR A 149 -3.58 3.96 -17.20
C THR A 149 -4.27 3.30 -18.38
N ARG A 150 -3.53 2.97 -19.45
CA ARG A 150 -4.05 2.24 -20.62
C ARG A 150 -4.57 0.85 -20.27
N VAL A 151 -3.91 0.14 -19.35
CA VAL A 151 -4.42 -1.14 -18.83
C VAL A 151 -5.78 -0.96 -18.13
N LEU A 152 -5.96 0.10 -17.35
CA LEU A 152 -7.25 0.39 -16.69
C LEU A 152 -8.35 0.72 -17.71
N GLU A 153 -8.01 1.49 -18.75
CA GLU A 153 -8.91 1.82 -19.86
C GLU A 153 -9.32 0.58 -20.66
N GLU A 154 -8.37 -0.30 -21.01
CA GLU A 154 -8.61 -1.57 -21.72
C GLU A 154 -9.53 -2.50 -20.90
N LEU A 155 -9.39 -2.50 -19.58
CA LEU A 155 -10.28 -3.25 -18.68
C LEU A 155 -11.65 -2.59 -18.49
N GLY A 156 -11.89 -1.41 -19.07
CA GLY A 156 -13.13 -0.66 -18.96
C GLY A 156 -13.38 -0.08 -17.56
N LEU A 157 -12.33 0.04 -16.73
CA LEU A 157 -12.43 0.60 -15.40
C LEU A 157 -12.65 2.12 -15.48
N LYS A 158 -13.66 2.62 -14.78
CA LYS A 158 -14.07 4.02 -14.77
C LYS A 158 -13.92 4.64 -13.39
N GLY A 159 -13.77 5.96 -13.34
CA GLY A 159 -13.72 6.71 -12.09
C GLY A 159 -12.51 6.38 -11.23
N TRP A 160 -11.36 6.10 -11.86
CA TRP A 160 -10.07 6.00 -11.16
C TRP A 160 -9.38 7.36 -11.20
N VAL A 161 -8.54 7.63 -10.19
CA VAL A 161 -7.72 8.85 -10.09
C VAL A 161 -6.26 8.47 -9.92
N LEU A 162 -5.40 8.70 -10.92
CA LEU A 162 -3.98 8.43 -10.75
C LEU A 162 -3.35 9.48 -9.82
N ARG A 163 -2.74 9.03 -8.71
CA ARG A 163 -1.97 9.89 -7.81
C ARG A 163 -0.50 9.62 -8.04
N VAL A 164 0.23 10.66 -8.44
CA VAL A 164 1.68 10.64 -8.64
C VAL A 164 2.31 11.42 -7.50
N GLY A 165 3.38 10.87 -6.91
CA GLY A 165 4.15 11.51 -5.86
C GLY A 165 5.62 11.18 -6.02
N ASP A 166 6.47 12.11 -5.61
CA ASP A 166 7.92 11.93 -5.62
C ASP A 166 8.46 12.09 -4.19
N MET A 167 9.14 11.04 -3.72
CA MET A 167 9.78 11.04 -2.41
C MET A 167 10.96 12.00 -2.33
N SER A 168 11.56 12.40 -3.46
CA SER A 168 12.63 13.39 -3.52
C SER A 168 12.15 14.74 -2.97
N VAL A 169 10.93 15.15 -3.30
CA VAL A 169 10.31 16.39 -2.83
C VAL A 169 10.11 16.35 -1.31
N VAL A 170 9.55 15.25 -0.79
CA VAL A 170 9.35 15.07 0.65
C VAL A 170 10.69 15.08 1.39
N ARG A 171 11.69 14.37 0.86
CA ARG A 171 13.02 14.30 1.47
C ARG A 171 13.76 15.63 1.44
N ALA A 172 13.59 16.42 0.37
CA ALA A 172 14.16 17.75 0.23
C ALA A 172 13.52 18.72 1.24
N PHE A 173 12.19 18.73 1.35
CA PHE A 173 11.47 19.52 2.34
C PHE A 173 11.92 19.20 3.77
N LEU A 174 12.03 17.91 4.12
CA LEU A 174 12.52 17.51 5.44
C LEU A 174 13.99 17.90 5.66
N ALA A 175 14.81 17.89 4.61
CA ALA A 175 16.21 18.33 4.69
C ALA A 175 16.30 19.82 5.01
N GLU A 176 15.51 20.63 4.29
CA GLU A 176 15.45 22.09 4.46
C GLU A 176 14.94 22.47 5.85
N ALA A 177 14.01 21.68 6.40
CA ALA A 177 13.54 21.82 7.79
C ALA A 177 14.58 21.37 8.85
N GLY A 178 15.79 20.97 8.45
CA GLY A 178 16.87 20.57 9.36
C GLY A 178 16.70 19.19 9.98
N VAL A 179 15.86 18.32 9.41
CA VAL A 179 15.62 16.97 9.95
C VAL A 179 16.78 16.03 9.59
N PRO A 180 17.47 15.41 10.58
CA PRO A 180 18.57 14.47 10.33
C PRO A 180 18.15 13.29 9.45
N GLU A 181 19.07 12.74 8.65
CA GLU A 181 18.77 11.67 7.68
C GLU A 181 18.20 10.40 8.34
N GLU A 182 18.69 10.06 9.51
CA GLU A 182 18.23 8.93 10.33
C GLU A 182 16.75 9.11 10.70
N VAL A 183 16.37 10.34 11.07
CA VAL A 183 15.00 10.70 11.43
C VAL A 183 14.12 10.74 10.18
N ARG A 184 14.62 11.29 9.06
CA ARG A 184 13.90 11.27 7.77
C ARG A 184 13.54 9.84 7.35
N ASN A 185 14.49 8.91 7.45
CA ASN A 185 14.25 7.51 7.09
C ASN A 185 13.24 6.81 8.01
N ARG A 186 13.17 7.18 9.28
CA ARG A 186 12.16 6.67 10.24
C ARG A 186 10.78 7.27 10.03
N ILE A 187 10.67 8.51 9.55
CA ILE A 187 9.40 9.22 9.37
C ILE A 187 8.67 8.81 8.09
N VAL A 188 9.41 8.49 7.02
CA VAL A 188 8.81 8.18 5.70
C VAL A 188 7.85 6.99 5.73
N GLY A 189 8.18 5.91 6.43
CA GLY A 189 7.33 4.72 6.54
C GLY A 189 5.98 5.02 7.25
N PRO A 190 6.01 5.60 8.46
CA PRO A 190 4.83 6.08 9.16
C PRO A 190 4.00 7.10 8.36
N LEU A 191 4.63 8.06 7.69
CA LEU A 191 3.92 9.03 6.84
C LEU A 191 3.14 8.34 5.72
N ASP A 192 3.73 7.32 5.08
CA ASP A 192 3.07 6.55 4.03
C ASP A 192 1.85 5.78 4.57
N ALA A 193 1.99 5.18 5.76
CA ALA A 193 0.90 4.48 6.44
C ALA A 193 -0.24 5.43 6.84
N ILE A 194 0.09 6.58 7.45
CA ILE A 194 -0.87 7.60 7.87
C ILE A 194 -1.62 8.16 6.66
N SER A 195 -0.90 8.53 5.61
CA SER A 195 -1.49 9.07 4.37
C SER A 195 -2.43 8.06 3.69
N SER A 196 -2.02 6.79 3.67
CA SER A 196 -2.84 5.68 3.17
C SER A 196 -4.12 5.50 3.99
N SER A 197 -4.03 5.54 5.33
CA SER A 197 -5.17 5.44 6.23
C SER A 197 -6.13 6.61 6.11
N ALA A 198 -5.63 7.85 6.14
CA ALA A 198 -6.44 9.04 5.97
C ALA A 198 -7.19 9.03 4.62
N SER A 199 -6.52 8.62 3.55
CA SER A 199 -7.13 8.52 2.21
C SER A 199 -8.26 7.49 2.16
N LYS A 200 -8.07 6.30 2.75
CA LYS A 200 -9.08 5.24 2.77
C LYS A 200 -10.29 5.59 3.63
N LEU A 201 -10.05 6.18 4.80
CA LEU A 201 -11.10 6.71 5.65
C LEU A 201 -11.95 7.76 4.92
N SER A 202 -11.30 8.74 4.28
CA SER A 202 -12.00 9.77 3.49
C SER A 202 -12.90 9.17 2.40
N LEU A 203 -12.45 8.11 1.73
CA LEU A 203 -13.25 7.39 0.74
C LEU A 203 -14.51 6.74 1.35
N TYR A 204 -14.38 6.08 2.49
CA TYR A 204 -15.53 5.46 3.17
C TYR A 204 -16.53 6.52 3.61
N ARG A 205 -16.04 7.65 4.13
CA ARG A 205 -16.87 8.80 4.47
C ARG A 205 -17.64 9.35 3.28
N GLU A 206 -17.03 9.47 2.11
CA GLU A 206 -17.75 9.90 0.89
C GLU A 206 -18.81 8.90 0.41
N LYS A 207 -18.57 7.59 0.54
CA LYS A 207 -19.58 6.56 0.24
C LYS A 207 -20.77 6.66 1.18
N LEU A 208 -20.49 6.71 2.48
CA LEU A 208 -21.51 6.82 3.52
C LEU A 208 -22.31 8.14 3.39
N ALA A 209 -21.65 9.25 3.05
CA ALA A 209 -22.31 10.53 2.79
C ALA A 209 -23.25 10.51 1.57
N ARG A 210 -23.02 9.59 0.61
CA ARG A 210 -23.94 9.33 -0.52
C ARG A 210 -25.05 8.33 -0.17
N GLY A 211 -25.10 7.85 1.06
CA GLY A 211 -26.06 6.83 1.50
C GLY A 211 -25.71 5.40 1.04
N GLU A 212 -24.48 5.17 0.59
CA GLU A 212 -24.04 3.85 0.11
C GLU A 212 -23.53 2.99 1.26
N HIS A 213 -24.06 1.77 1.39
CA HIS A 213 -23.49 0.79 2.30
C HIS A 213 -22.11 0.34 1.83
N LEU A 214 -21.17 0.34 2.77
CA LEU A 214 -19.87 -0.32 2.60
C LEU A 214 -20.04 -1.83 2.41
N ALA A 215 -19.27 -2.42 1.50
CA ALA A 215 -19.17 -3.87 1.38
C ALA A 215 -18.55 -4.48 2.67
N PRO A 216 -18.78 -5.78 2.97
CA PRO A 216 -18.24 -6.41 4.18
C PRO A 216 -16.72 -6.24 4.34
N GLU A 217 -15.99 -6.28 3.23
CA GLU A 217 -14.54 -6.12 3.18
C GLU A 217 -14.12 -4.67 3.51
N GLU A 218 -14.90 -3.70 3.04
CA GLU A 218 -14.69 -2.27 3.28
C GLU A 218 -15.02 -1.89 4.73
N LEU A 219 -16.09 -2.46 5.28
CA LEU A 219 -16.45 -2.30 6.69
C LEU A 219 -15.38 -2.89 7.61
N ALA A 220 -14.83 -4.06 7.25
CA ALA A 220 -13.75 -4.66 8.02
C ALA A 220 -12.48 -3.78 8.00
N ASP A 221 -12.13 -3.19 6.85
CA ASP A 221 -10.99 -2.26 6.76
C ASP A 221 -11.25 -0.94 7.50
N LEU A 222 -12.48 -0.40 7.47
CA LEU A 222 -12.87 0.77 8.25
C LEU A 222 -12.69 0.51 9.75
N VAL A 223 -13.24 -0.60 10.27
CA VAL A 223 -13.12 -0.99 11.68
C VAL A 223 -11.66 -1.07 12.09
N ARG A 224 -10.83 -1.78 11.31
CA ARG A 224 -9.39 -1.92 11.59
C ARG A 224 -8.70 -0.56 11.68
N ARG A 225 -8.93 0.35 10.73
CA ARG A 225 -8.27 1.67 10.71
C ARG A 225 -8.67 2.55 11.90
N CYS A 226 -9.95 2.55 12.26
CA CYS A 226 -10.41 3.26 13.44
C CYS A 226 -9.83 2.64 14.73
N ASP A 227 -9.70 1.31 14.76
CA ASP A 227 -9.10 0.58 15.87
C ASP A 227 -7.59 0.87 16.02
N GLU A 228 -6.85 0.99 14.91
CA GLU A 228 -5.43 1.40 14.94
C GLU A 228 -5.25 2.80 15.52
N VAL A 229 -6.12 3.74 15.16
CA VAL A 229 -6.09 5.10 15.73
C VAL A 229 -6.42 5.04 17.23
N ARG A 230 -7.44 4.26 17.62
CA ARG A 230 -7.82 4.05 19.02
C ARG A 230 -6.67 3.48 19.84
N LEU A 231 -6.05 2.39 19.38
CA LEU A 231 -4.94 1.72 20.06
C LEU A 231 -3.76 2.67 20.24
N TRP A 232 -3.40 3.42 19.19
CA TRP A 232 -2.35 4.43 19.31
C TRP A 232 -2.67 5.48 20.38
N LYS A 233 -3.92 5.96 20.42
CA LYS A 233 -4.36 6.95 21.41
C LYS A 233 -4.27 6.40 22.85
N GLU A 234 -4.70 5.17 23.06
CA GLU A 234 -4.61 4.49 24.36
C GLU A 234 -3.17 4.27 24.81
N GLU A 235 -2.30 3.80 23.90
CA GLU A 235 -0.87 3.64 24.16
C GLU A 235 -0.19 4.97 24.48
N GLU A 236 -0.50 6.02 23.73
CA GLU A 236 0.12 7.34 23.92
C GLU A 236 -0.38 8.02 25.21
N LEU A 237 -1.66 7.83 25.58
CA LEU A 237 -2.20 8.28 26.87
C LEU A 237 -1.51 7.56 28.04
N ALA A 238 -1.32 6.24 27.95
CA ALA A 238 -0.58 5.47 28.96
C ALA A 238 0.87 5.94 29.11
N ARG A 239 1.54 6.28 28.00
CA ARG A 239 2.88 6.89 28.02
C ARG A 239 2.89 8.28 28.64
N LEU A 240 1.84 9.07 28.43
CA LEU A 240 1.70 10.41 29.01
C LEU A 240 1.54 10.33 30.54
N ASP A 241 0.75 9.37 31.03
CA ASP A 241 0.58 9.08 32.45
C ASP A 241 1.89 8.63 33.11
N ALA A 242 2.67 7.80 32.41
CA ALA A 242 3.99 7.36 32.85
C ALA A 242 5.08 8.45 32.77
N GLY A 243 4.80 9.60 32.13
CA GLY A 243 5.79 10.65 31.90
C GLY A 243 6.82 10.32 30.80
N GLU A 244 6.53 9.33 29.95
CA GLU A 244 7.39 8.82 28.88
C GLU A 244 6.97 9.31 27.47
N SER A 245 5.83 10.01 27.38
CA SER A 245 5.34 10.57 26.13
C SER A 245 6.15 11.83 25.74
N PRO A 246 6.50 11.99 24.46
CA PRO A 246 7.04 13.24 23.94
C PRO A 246 6.00 14.38 23.86
N LEU A 247 4.71 14.08 24.08
CA LEU A 247 3.63 15.06 24.00
C LEU A 247 3.47 15.84 25.32
N PRO A 248 3.22 17.16 25.27
CA PRO A 248 2.83 17.92 26.46
C PRO A 248 1.48 17.46 27.02
N ARG A 249 1.31 17.48 28.35
CA ARG A 249 0.03 17.14 29.02
C ARG A 249 -1.18 17.95 28.55
N SER A 250 -0.98 19.12 27.95
CA SER A 250 -2.09 19.89 27.36
C SER A 250 -2.81 19.17 26.21
N TYR A 251 -2.23 18.10 25.66
CA TYR A 251 -2.81 17.31 24.57
C TYR A 251 -3.64 16.10 25.08
N GLU A 252 -3.74 15.88 26.38
CA GLU A 252 -4.45 14.73 26.98
C GLU A 252 -5.90 14.60 26.48
N SER A 253 -6.65 15.71 26.45
CA SER A 253 -8.03 15.74 25.91
C SER A 253 -8.16 15.32 24.44
N LEU A 254 -7.08 15.43 23.64
CA LEU A 254 -7.06 14.98 22.25
C LEU A 254 -6.73 13.49 22.13
N LEU A 255 -6.15 12.88 23.18
CA LEU A 255 -5.81 11.46 23.26
C LEU A 255 -6.96 10.58 23.78
N GLU A 256 -8.08 11.15 24.23
CA GLU A 256 -9.25 10.36 24.63
C GLU A 256 -9.90 9.64 23.42
N PRO A 257 -9.97 8.30 23.39
CA PRO A 257 -10.53 7.58 22.24
C PRO A 257 -12.04 7.75 22.11
N ASP A 258 -12.54 7.84 20.88
CA ASP A 258 -13.97 7.97 20.62
C ASP A 258 -14.72 6.64 20.93
N PRO A 259 -15.73 6.63 21.80
CA PRO A 259 -16.46 5.41 22.17
C PRO A 259 -17.27 4.81 21.01
N ARG A 260 -17.55 5.57 19.94
CA ARG A 260 -18.24 5.07 18.74
C ARG A 260 -17.42 4.03 17.98
N VAL A 261 -16.10 4.00 18.15
CA VAL A 261 -15.21 3.00 17.51
C VAL A 261 -15.65 1.56 17.83
N TYR A 262 -16.10 1.31 19.07
CA TYR A 262 -16.56 -0.01 19.52
C TYR A 262 -17.90 -0.44 18.88
N ARG A 263 -18.67 0.51 18.35
CA ARG A 263 -20.02 0.28 17.80
C ARG A 263 -20.09 0.45 16.28
N LEU A 264 -18.95 0.55 15.60
CA LEU A 264 -18.87 0.76 14.14
C LEU A 264 -19.74 -0.20 13.32
N ARG A 265 -19.78 -1.48 13.70
CA ARG A 265 -20.60 -2.50 13.01
C ARG A 265 -22.09 -2.29 13.24
N GLU A 266 -22.48 -1.90 14.45
CA GLU A 266 -23.87 -1.63 14.82
C GLU A 266 -24.36 -0.35 14.13
N LEU A 267 -23.56 0.71 14.13
CA LEU A 267 -23.83 1.98 13.44
C LEU A 267 -23.98 1.79 11.92
N HIS A 268 -23.16 0.91 11.32
CA HIS A 268 -23.30 0.58 9.91
C HIS A 268 -24.57 -0.23 9.63
N ALA A 269 -24.90 -1.20 10.50
CA ALA A 269 -26.11 -2.01 10.37
C ALA A 269 -27.39 -1.17 10.55
N SER A 270 -27.38 -0.18 11.45
CA SER A 270 -28.50 0.75 11.67
C SER A 270 -28.57 1.89 10.65
N SER A 271 -27.66 1.93 9.66
CA SER A 271 -27.57 2.99 8.66
C SER A 271 -27.39 4.39 9.27
N ALA A 272 -26.73 4.49 10.43
CA ALA A 272 -26.36 5.74 11.09
C ALA A 272 -25.19 6.42 10.35
N PHE A 273 -25.36 6.70 9.06
CA PHE A 273 -24.29 7.15 8.17
C PHE A 273 -23.70 8.50 8.57
N GLN A 274 -24.51 9.40 9.14
CA GLN A 274 -24.00 10.70 9.62
C GLN A 274 -23.04 10.51 10.79
N GLU A 275 -23.39 9.68 11.77
CA GLU A 275 -22.51 9.39 12.92
C GLU A 275 -21.21 8.72 12.48
N LEU A 276 -21.28 7.82 11.49
CA LEU A 276 -20.09 7.21 10.90
C LEU A 276 -19.23 8.24 10.16
N CYS A 277 -19.83 9.17 9.42
CA CYS A 277 -19.08 10.24 8.75
C CYS A 277 -18.36 11.12 9.76
N ASP A 278 -19.01 11.49 10.85
CA ASP A 278 -18.42 12.35 11.90
C ASP A 278 -17.26 11.64 12.60
N LEU A 279 -17.42 10.35 12.94
CA LEU A 279 -16.36 9.52 13.50
C LEU A 279 -15.16 9.41 12.54
N ILE A 280 -15.42 9.20 11.25
CA ILE A 280 -14.36 9.11 10.25
C ILE A 280 -13.64 10.46 10.10
N ASP A 281 -14.39 11.57 10.03
CA ASP A 281 -13.83 12.92 9.93
C ASP A 281 -12.96 13.24 11.16
N GLN A 282 -13.29 12.72 12.34
CA GLN A 282 -12.46 12.80 13.54
C GLN A 282 -11.19 11.94 13.42
N ALA A 283 -11.31 10.66 13.06
CA ALA A 283 -10.15 9.77 12.91
C ALA A 283 -9.14 10.28 11.87
N VAL A 284 -9.60 10.88 10.77
CA VAL A 284 -8.73 11.52 9.77
C VAL A 284 -7.97 12.71 10.37
N ARG A 285 -8.61 13.55 11.18
CA ARG A 285 -7.93 14.67 11.84
C ARG A 285 -6.88 14.17 12.82
N GLU A 286 -7.20 13.15 13.61
CA GLU A 286 -6.28 12.54 14.58
C GLU A 286 -5.05 11.95 13.89
N LEU A 287 -5.24 11.23 12.78
CA LEU A 287 -4.14 10.74 11.94
C LEU A 287 -3.23 11.86 11.41
N LEU A 288 -3.82 13.00 11.01
CA LEU A 288 -3.05 14.17 10.57
C LEU A 288 -2.29 14.82 11.73
N LEU A 289 -2.85 14.81 12.95
CA LEU A 289 -2.16 15.26 14.16
C LEU A 289 -1.00 14.32 14.52
N MET A 290 -1.18 13.00 14.40
CA MET A 290 -0.11 12.01 14.61
C MET A 290 1.09 12.24 13.69
N ALA A 291 0.87 12.65 12.44
CA ALA A 291 1.95 13.01 11.53
C ALA A 291 2.73 14.26 11.97
N SER A 292 2.13 15.11 12.79
CA SER A 292 2.76 16.34 13.30
C SER A 292 3.51 16.16 14.62
N SER A 293 3.30 15.06 15.34
CA SER A 293 3.85 14.81 16.68
C SER A 293 5.04 13.84 16.75
N GLY A 294 5.58 13.37 15.62
CA GLY A 294 6.62 12.32 15.58
C GLY A 294 8.00 12.76 15.05
N GLY A 295 8.96 12.98 15.96
CA GLY A 295 10.42 12.95 15.72
C GLY A 295 11.18 12.98 17.07
N PRO A 296 12.31 12.25 17.26
CA PRO A 296 12.93 12.05 18.57
C PRO A 296 13.76 13.26 19.01
N THR A 297 13.48 13.82 20.18
CA THR A 297 14.36 14.75 20.89
C THR A 297 15.31 13.98 21.80
N THR A 298 16.56 13.80 21.38
CA THR A 298 17.66 13.55 22.31
C THR A 298 17.98 14.84 23.05
N ALA A 299 17.96 14.77 24.38
CA ALA A 299 18.38 15.86 25.26
C ALA A 299 19.87 16.20 25.05
N SER A 300 20.19 17.48 24.80
CA SER A 300 21.40 18.12 25.33
C SER A 300 21.35 19.64 25.17
N HIS A 301 21.42 20.31 26.32
CA HIS A 301 21.93 21.65 26.58
C HIS A 301 21.41 22.87 25.80
N THR A 302 20.64 23.67 26.53
CA THR A 302 20.45 25.11 26.41
C THR A 302 21.75 25.90 26.14
N SER A 303 21.74 26.69 25.06
CA SER A 303 22.22 28.07 25.09
C SER A 303 21.37 28.92 24.16
N ALA A 304 21.11 30.15 24.61
CA ALA A 304 20.08 31.04 24.13
C ALA A 304 20.43 31.75 22.81
N MET A 305 19.42 32.09 22.01
CA MET A 305 19.00 33.46 21.66
C MET A 305 18.17 33.50 20.37
N GLY A 306 17.11 34.34 20.37
CA GLY A 306 16.76 35.13 19.19
C GLY A 306 15.54 34.73 18.36
N SER A 307 14.36 35.18 18.81
CA SER A 307 13.33 35.90 18.03
C SER A 307 13.02 35.50 16.57
N GLY A 308 11.73 35.23 16.31
CA GLY A 308 11.09 35.63 15.05
C GLY A 308 10.29 34.53 14.35
N TRP A 309 9.04 34.33 14.76
CA TRP A 309 8.05 33.65 13.91
C TRP A 309 7.44 34.66 12.94
N PRO A 310 7.32 34.32 11.64
CA PRO A 310 6.23 34.82 10.82
C PRO A 310 5.25 33.69 10.50
N THR A 311 4.04 33.91 11.00
CA THR A 311 2.78 33.33 10.55
C THR A 311 2.60 33.56 9.04
N SER A 312 2.53 32.49 8.23
CA SER A 312 1.58 32.33 7.10
C SER A 312 2.06 31.30 6.07
N CYS A 313 1.39 30.15 6.04
CA CYS A 313 1.05 29.41 4.81
C CYS A 313 0.09 28.27 5.18
N ARG A 314 -1.22 28.55 5.19
CA ARG A 314 -2.24 27.49 5.20
C ARG A 314 -2.38 26.96 3.77
N LEU A 315 -1.67 25.89 3.44
CA LEU A 315 -1.97 25.10 2.26
C LEU A 315 -3.08 24.09 2.61
N ARG A 316 -4.29 24.40 2.16
CA ARG A 316 -5.48 23.57 2.32
C ARG A 316 -5.48 22.52 1.21
N TRP A 317 -5.24 21.26 1.56
CA TRP A 317 -5.30 20.16 0.59
C TRP A 317 -6.76 19.72 0.39
N ARG A 318 -7.20 19.73 -0.86
CA ARG A 318 -8.45 19.11 -1.32
C ARG A 318 -8.05 18.12 -2.40
N THR A 319 -8.24 16.83 -2.16
CA THR A 319 -8.16 15.84 -3.25
C THR A 319 -9.36 14.91 -3.17
N SER A 320 -10.05 14.82 -4.30
CA SER A 320 -11.38 14.29 -4.48
C SER A 320 -11.39 12.77 -4.62
N SER A 321 -12.42 12.17 -4.04
CA SER A 321 -13.23 11.07 -4.57
C SER A 321 -12.61 10.11 -5.58
N SER A 322 -12.31 8.92 -5.10
CA SER A 322 -12.70 7.61 -5.69
C SER A 322 -11.77 6.48 -5.23
N GLY A 323 -12.33 5.28 -5.11
CA GLY A 323 -11.64 4.09 -4.63
C GLY A 323 -10.43 3.74 -5.48
N LEU A 324 -9.24 3.85 -4.89
CA LEU A 324 -8.00 3.72 -5.64
C LEU A 324 -7.18 2.49 -5.34
N TRP A 325 -6.79 1.87 -6.46
CA TRP A 325 -5.60 1.06 -6.67
C TRP A 325 -4.36 1.89 -6.36
N ARG A 326 -3.43 1.32 -5.58
CA ARG A 326 -2.20 2.00 -5.16
C ARG A 326 -1.09 1.64 -6.14
N TRP A 327 -0.54 2.64 -6.81
CA TRP A 327 0.64 2.53 -7.64
C TRP A 327 1.85 3.01 -6.83
N LEU A 328 2.89 2.20 -6.77
CA LEU A 328 4.19 2.61 -6.24
C LEU A 328 5.12 2.74 -7.45
N VAL A 329 5.51 3.97 -7.79
CA VAL A 329 6.64 4.25 -8.68
C VAL A 329 7.82 4.52 -7.75
N GLN A 330 8.81 3.64 -7.73
CA GLN A 330 10.07 3.89 -7.01
C GLN A 330 11.10 4.39 -8.00
N GLY A 331 11.36 5.70 -8.00
CA GLY A 331 12.51 6.28 -8.70
C GLY A 331 13.81 6.01 -7.94
N SER A 332 14.88 5.66 -8.67
CA SER A 332 16.24 5.54 -8.10
C SER A 332 16.91 6.89 -7.89
N LYS A 333 17.75 7.00 -6.84
CA LYS A 333 18.62 8.15 -6.57
C LYS A 333 19.46 8.53 -7.80
N PRO A 334 19.80 9.83 -7.99
CA PRO A 334 20.60 10.31 -9.13
C PRO A 334 22.05 9.79 -9.18
N SER A 335 22.51 9.00 -8.21
CA SER A 335 23.89 8.49 -8.16
C SER A 335 24.06 6.99 -8.44
N ARG A 336 22.97 6.23 -8.70
CA ARG A 336 23.05 4.82 -9.17
C ARG A 336 21.84 4.47 -10.06
N PRO A 337 22.04 4.00 -11.30
CA PRO A 337 20.95 3.72 -12.24
C PRO A 337 20.27 2.39 -11.87
N LEU A 338 19.15 2.44 -11.15
CA LEU A 338 18.34 1.26 -10.86
C LEU A 338 16.86 1.58 -11.08
N GLY A 339 16.46 1.64 -12.36
CA GLY A 339 15.13 1.35 -12.94
C GLY A 339 13.86 1.95 -12.30
N THR A 340 12.88 2.26 -13.15
CA THR A 340 11.53 2.59 -12.70
C THR A 340 10.71 1.29 -12.58
N CYS A 341 10.29 0.97 -11.35
CA CYS A 341 9.46 -0.21 -11.05
C CYS A 341 8.00 0.20 -10.84
N LEU A 342 7.05 -0.58 -11.39
CA LEU A 342 5.62 -0.37 -11.18
C LEU A 342 4.92 -1.70 -10.85
N ALA A 343 4.26 -1.76 -9.69
CA ALA A 343 3.47 -2.90 -9.25
C ALA A 343 1.96 -2.60 -9.24
N LEU A 344 1.17 -3.40 -9.94
CA LEU A 344 -0.29 -3.47 -9.78
C LEU A 344 -0.63 -4.37 -8.60
N LEU A 345 -1.16 -3.78 -7.52
CA LEU A 345 -1.70 -4.52 -6.38
C LEU A 345 -3.23 -4.40 -6.38
N GLY A 346 -3.93 -5.53 -6.50
CA GLY A 346 -5.39 -5.56 -6.61
C GLY A 346 -6.14 -6.19 -5.44
N PRO A 347 -7.21 -5.55 -4.93
CA PRO A 347 -8.27 -6.22 -4.18
C PRO A 347 -9.38 -6.71 -5.12
N TRP A 348 -9.94 -7.90 -4.87
CA TRP A 348 -11.05 -8.48 -5.66
C TRP A 348 -12.29 -8.76 -4.79
N GLY A 349 -13.43 -8.16 -5.17
CA GLY A 349 -14.83 -8.41 -4.74
C GLY A 349 -15.70 -7.23 -5.22
N ARG A 350 -16.86 -7.30 -5.91
CA ARG A 350 -17.98 -8.25 -6.11
C ARG A 350 -18.54 -8.15 -7.56
N PRO A 351 -19.45 -9.03 -8.02
CA PRO A 351 -19.97 -9.02 -9.39
C PRO A 351 -21.00 -7.90 -9.65
N TYR A 352 -20.81 -7.15 -10.75
CA TYR A 352 -21.87 -6.35 -11.34
C TYR A 352 -22.86 -7.25 -12.09
N ARG A 353 -24.17 -7.14 -11.80
CA ARG A 353 -25.23 -7.66 -12.67
C ARG A 353 -25.21 -6.85 -13.97
N ALA A 354 -24.73 -7.44 -15.05
CA ALA A 354 -25.01 -6.93 -16.38
C ALA A 354 -26.50 -7.14 -16.68
N SER A 355 -27.22 -6.05 -16.92
CA SER A 355 -28.51 -6.07 -17.60
C SER A 355 -28.32 -6.69 -18.99
N ARG A 356 -29.19 -7.64 -19.32
CA ARG A 356 -29.21 -8.35 -20.61
C ARG A 356 -29.46 -7.36 -21.75
N PRO A 357 -28.71 -7.41 -22.87
CA PRO A 357 -29.25 -7.00 -24.16
C PRO A 357 -30.02 -8.18 -24.76
N CYS A 358 -31.31 -8.00 -24.97
CA CYS A 358 -32.10 -8.85 -25.86
C CYS A 358 -31.54 -8.72 -27.28
N TRP A 359 -31.07 -9.83 -27.84
CA TRP A 359 -30.96 -9.99 -29.28
C TRP A 359 -31.74 -11.26 -29.64
N THR A 360 -32.79 -11.07 -30.43
CA THR A 360 -33.51 -12.09 -31.20
C THR A 360 -33.27 -11.77 -32.68
N PRO A 361 -33.34 -12.80 -33.55
CA PRO A 361 -32.22 -13.50 -34.16
C PRO A 361 -31.42 -12.68 -35.19
#